data_AF-A0A2U2YZQ8-F1
#
_entry.id   AF-A0A2U2YZQ8-F1
#
_cell.length_a   1.000
_cell.length_b   1.000
_cell.length_c   1.000
_cell.angle_alpha   90.00
_cell.angle_beta   90.00
_cell.angle_gamma   90.00
#
_symmetry.space_group_name_H-M   'P 1'
#
loop_
_entity.id
_entity.type
_entity.pdbx_description
1 polymer ?
#
loop_
_entity_poly.entity_id
_entity_poly.type
_entity_poly.pdbx_seq_one_letter_code
_entity_poly.pdbx_strand_id
1 'polypeptide(L)'
;MPKPYFGKQPLPEYKPSETARDAIKAWEDAVKLEEKTRHEARKALADDLKADSDLPYAAVAAHPRVPWTEATLRTIGQEYGVQPRQPNKAKKQD
;
A
#
# COMPACT_ATOMS: atom_id res chain seq x y z
N MET A 1 2.67 -16.59 11.72
CA MET A 1 2.04 -17.32 12.85
C MET A 1 2.83 -18.60 13.10
N PRO A 2 3.14 -18.95 14.36
CA PRO A 2 3.73 -20.26 14.66
C PRO A 2 2.73 -21.37 14.31
N LYS A 3 3.22 -22.47 13.74
CA LYS A 3 2.36 -23.64 13.44
C LYS A 3 1.81 -24.21 14.75
N PRO A 4 0.53 -24.64 14.80
CA PRO A 4 -0.02 -25.25 16.00
C PRO A 4 0.80 -26.50 16.38
N TYR A 5 1.06 -26.69 17.67
CA TYR A 5 1.75 -27.87 18.18
C TYR A 5 0.73 -29.00 18.37
N PHE A 6 0.82 -30.05 17.56
CA PHE A 6 -0.14 -31.17 17.57
C PHE A 6 0.33 -32.39 18.37
N GLY A 7 1.30 -32.24 19.27
CA GLY A 7 1.85 -33.36 20.06
C GLY A 7 2.68 -34.36 19.22
N LYS A 8 2.79 -35.61 19.70
CA LYS A 8 3.56 -36.69 19.04
C LYS A 8 2.79 -37.44 17.94
N GLN A 9 1.52 -37.10 17.69
CA GLN A 9 0.73 -37.79 16.67
C GLN A 9 1.03 -37.22 15.27
N PRO A 10 1.35 -38.06 14.27
CA PRO A 10 1.54 -37.59 12.92
C PRO A 10 0.20 -37.05 12.39
N LEU A 11 0.21 -35.83 11.86
CA LEU A 11 -0.93 -35.27 11.16
C LEU A 11 -1.20 -36.06 9.87
N PRO A 12 -2.47 -36.24 9.47
CA PRO A 12 -2.78 -36.79 8.16
C PRO A 12 -2.20 -35.91 7.05
N GLU A 13 -1.69 -36.53 5.99
CA GLU A 13 -1.15 -35.82 4.83
C GLU A 13 -2.29 -35.10 4.09
N TYR A 14 -2.33 -33.78 4.18
CA TYR A 14 -3.30 -32.98 3.45
C TYR A 14 -2.92 -32.89 1.97
N LYS A 15 -3.83 -33.38 1.11
CA LYS A 15 -3.76 -33.19 -0.34
C LYS A 15 -4.93 -32.30 -0.76
N PRO A 16 -4.69 -31.03 -1.09
CA PRO A 16 -5.76 -30.15 -1.54
C PRO A 16 -6.39 -30.72 -2.81
N SER A 17 -7.72 -30.65 -2.90
CA SER A 17 -8.45 -30.94 -4.14
C SER A 17 -8.00 -30.00 -5.25
N GLU A 18 -8.21 -30.39 -6.50
CA GLU A 18 -7.95 -29.53 -7.67
C GLU A 18 -8.66 -28.18 -7.53
N THR A 19 -9.94 -28.19 -7.15
CA THR A 19 -10.73 -26.98 -6.88
C THR A 19 -10.10 -26.06 -5.83
N ALA A 20 -9.54 -26.63 -4.75
CA ALA A 20 -8.88 -25.84 -3.72
C ALA A 20 -7.55 -25.25 -4.23
N ARG A 21 -6.77 -26.01 -5.01
CA ARG A 21 -5.52 -25.52 -5.61
C ARG A 21 -5.79 -24.37 -6.57
N ASP A 22 -6.80 -24.50 -7.42
CA ASP A 22 -7.16 -23.48 -8.40
C ASP A 22 -7.66 -22.20 -7.72
N ALA A 23 -8.51 -22.33 -6.70
CA ALA A 23 -8.98 -21.19 -5.92
C ALA A 23 -7.83 -20.46 -5.19
N ILE A 24 -6.91 -21.21 -4.58
CA ILE A 24 -5.73 -20.64 -3.92
C ILE A 24 -4.86 -19.91 -4.95
N LYS A 25 -4.59 -20.54 -6.10
CA LYS A 25 -3.79 -19.92 -7.16
C LYS A 25 -4.43 -18.64 -7.69
N ALA A 26 -5.74 -18.65 -7.95
CA ALA A 26 -6.46 -17.47 -8.41
C ALA A 26 -6.38 -16.31 -7.40
N TRP A 27 -6.48 -16.61 -6.10
CA TRP A 27 -6.27 -15.63 -5.05
C TRP A 27 -4.83 -15.11 -5.01
N GLU A 28 -3.82 -15.98 -5.09
CA GLU A 28 -2.42 -15.58 -5.12
C GLU A 28 -2.11 -14.66 -6.31
N ASP A 29 -2.66 -14.95 -7.48
CA ASP A 29 -2.48 -14.14 -8.68
C ASP A 29 -3.18 -12.78 -8.56
N ALA A 30 -4.37 -12.74 -7.94
CA ALA A 30 -5.06 -11.49 -7.63
C ALA A 30 -4.27 -10.62 -6.63
N VAL A 31 -3.65 -11.21 -5.61
CA VAL A 31 -2.82 -10.50 -4.64
C VAL A 31 -1.57 -9.92 -5.32
N LYS A 32 -0.90 -10.67 -6.20
CA LYS A 32 0.24 -10.15 -6.98
C LYS A 32 -0.16 -8.98 -7.88
N LEU A 33 -1.34 -9.06 -8.49
CA LEU A 33 -1.85 -7.99 -9.34
C LEU A 33 -2.23 -6.75 -8.52
N GLU A 34 -2.86 -6.93 -7.35
CA GLU A 34 -3.15 -5.85 -6.40
C GLU A 34 -1.85 -5.15 -6.01
N GLU A 35 -0.81 -5.90 -5.63
CA GLU A 35 0.45 -5.32 -5.21
C GLU A 35 1.07 -4.47 -6.32
N LYS A 36 1.11 -4.99 -7.54
CA LYS A 36 1.60 -4.23 -8.71
C LYS A 36 0.80 -2.94 -8.92
N THR A 37 -0.52 -3.04 -9.01
CA THR A 37 -1.40 -1.89 -9.28
C THR A 37 -1.39 -0.87 -8.14
N ARG A 38 -1.23 -1.33 -6.89
CA ARG A 38 -1.03 -0.48 -5.72
C ARG A 38 0.24 0.35 -5.85
N HIS A 39 1.37 -0.26 -6.25
CA HIS A 39 2.62 0.48 -6.48
C HIS A 39 2.51 1.47 -7.64
N GLU A 40 1.81 1.12 -8.72
CA GLU A 40 1.55 2.05 -9.83
C GLU A 40 0.71 3.25 -9.37
N ALA A 41 -0.35 3.04 -8.60
CA ALA A 41 -1.17 4.11 -8.05
C ALA A 41 -0.38 5.00 -7.08
N ARG A 42 0.45 4.42 -6.20
CA ARG A 42 1.34 5.17 -5.30
C ARG A 42 2.33 6.03 -6.07
N LYS A 43 2.94 5.48 -7.12
CA LYS A 43 3.86 6.21 -7.98
C LYS A 43 3.16 7.37 -8.67
N ALA A 44 1.95 7.17 -9.21
CA ALA A 44 1.19 8.24 -9.85
C ALA A 44 0.90 9.40 -8.89
N LEU A 45 0.45 9.11 -7.66
CA LEU A 45 0.25 10.15 -6.65
C LEU A 45 1.55 10.86 -6.26
N ALA A 46 2.67 10.13 -6.19
CA ALA A 46 3.97 10.74 -5.95
C ALA A 46 4.41 11.63 -7.11
N ASP A 47 4.10 11.27 -8.35
CA ASP A 47 4.42 12.07 -9.53
C ASP A 47 3.56 13.35 -9.59
N ASP A 48 2.27 13.29 -9.21
CA ASP A 48 1.44 14.49 -9.01
C ASP A 48 2.06 15.44 -7.96
N LEU A 49 2.52 14.88 -6.85
CA LEU A 49 3.18 15.64 -5.78
C LEU A 49 4.58 16.18 -6.17
N LYS A 50 5.24 15.61 -7.18
CA LYS A 50 6.49 16.17 -7.75
C LYS A 50 6.20 17.28 -8.73
N ALA A 51 5.14 17.12 -9.53
CA ALA A 51 4.75 18.08 -10.55
C ALA A 51 4.30 19.40 -9.92
N ASP A 52 3.66 19.34 -8.75
CA ASP A 52 3.18 20.51 -8.02
C ASP A 52 3.81 20.59 -6.62
N SER A 53 4.82 21.46 -6.46
CA SER A 53 5.52 21.71 -5.19
C SER A 53 4.67 22.39 -4.13
N ASP A 54 3.52 22.97 -4.50
CA ASP A 54 2.60 23.67 -3.58
C ASP A 54 1.45 22.77 -3.13
N LEU A 55 1.16 21.67 -3.83
CA LEU A 55 0.11 20.67 -3.49
C LEU A 55 0.35 19.90 -2.17
N PRO A 56 -0.29 20.25 -1.03
CA PRO A 56 0.04 19.61 0.23
C PRO A 56 -0.47 18.15 0.27
N TYR A 57 0.28 17.26 0.93
CA TYR A 57 -0.12 15.87 1.16
C TYR A 57 -1.53 15.75 1.76
N ALA A 58 -1.91 16.67 2.64
CA ALA A 58 -3.24 16.71 3.25
C ALA A 58 -4.36 16.92 2.23
N ALA A 59 -4.14 17.75 1.20
CA ALA A 59 -5.14 17.97 0.15
C ALA A 59 -5.35 16.72 -0.71
N VAL A 60 -4.25 16.01 -1.03
CA VAL A 60 -4.33 14.73 -1.75
C VAL A 60 -5.05 13.67 -0.91
N ALA A 61 -4.74 13.57 0.39
CA ALA A 61 -5.39 12.63 1.32
C ALA A 61 -6.88 12.92 1.54
N ALA A 62 -7.31 14.19 1.40
CA ALA A 62 -8.72 14.55 1.53
C ALA A 62 -9.58 14.14 0.32
N HIS A 63 -8.96 13.74 -0.80
CA HIS A 63 -9.68 13.37 -2.01
C HIS A 63 -10.35 11.99 -1.86
N PRO A 64 -11.64 11.82 -2.20
CA PRO A 64 -12.40 10.59 -1.94
C PRO A 64 -11.90 9.35 -2.68
N ARG A 65 -11.13 9.53 -3.76
CA ARG A 65 -10.52 8.41 -4.51
C ARG A 65 -9.16 7.97 -3.96
N VAL A 66 -8.58 8.73 -3.03
CA VAL A 66 -7.27 8.41 -2.45
C VAL A 66 -7.51 7.62 -1.16
N PRO A 67 -7.17 6.31 -1.13
CA PRO A 67 -7.45 5.47 0.04
C PRO A 67 -6.42 5.64 1.17
N TRP A 68 -5.45 6.54 1.01
CA TRP A 68 -4.31 6.69 1.92
C TRP A 68 -4.39 7.98 2.74
N THR A 69 -4.01 7.86 4.01
CA THR A 69 -3.86 9.01 4.90
C THR A 69 -2.68 9.89 4.50
N GLU A 70 -2.66 11.13 4.98
CA GLU A 70 -1.52 12.04 4.79
C GLU A 70 -0.19 11.41 5.22
N ALA A 71 -0.17 10.74 6.38
CA ALA A 71 1.04 10.09 6.88
C ALA A 71 1.54 9.01 5.92
N THR A 72 0.63 8.21 5.36
CA THR A 72 0.96 7.19 4.36
C THR A 72 1.48 7.83 3.07
N LEU A 73 0.87 8.92 2.60
CA LEU A 73 1.35 9.63 1.42
C LEU A 73 2.73 10.26 1.64
N ARG A 74 3.07 10.70 2.85
CA ARG A 74 4.44 11.16 3.16
C ARG A 74 5.46 10.04 3.03
N THR A 75 5.16 8.83 3.51
CA THR A 75 6.02 7.65 3.32
C THR A 75 6.15 7.29 1.84
N ILE A 76 5.04 7.32 1.09
CA ILE A 76 5.05 7.12 -0.37
C ILE A 76 5.90 8.19 -1.05
N GLY A 77 5.75 9.46 -0.65
CA GLY A 77 6.55 10.55 -1.19
C GLY A 77 8.05 10.34 -0.97
N GLN A 78 8.45 9.86 0.20
CA GLN A 78 9.84 9.48 0.47
C GLN A 78 10.31 8.31 -0.40
N GLU A 79 9.50 7.25 -0.54
CA GLU A 79 9.79 6.07 -1.35
C GLU A 79 10.05 6.42 -2.83
N TYR A 80 9.26 7.36 -3.38
CA TYR A 80 9.33 7.75 -4.79
C TYR A 80 10.11 9.07 -5.04
N GLY A 81 10.76 9.65 -4.03
CA GLY A 81 11.65 10.81 -4.19
C GLY A 81 10.96 12.16 -4.38
N VAL A 82 9.78 12.36 -3.79
CA VAL A 82 9.15 13.68 -3.66
C VAL A 82 10.02 14.54 -2.72
N GLN A 83 10.39 15.74 -3.15
CA GLN A 83 11.24 16.61 -2.35
C GLN A 83 10.58 16.96 -0.99
N PRO A 84 11.34 16.98 0.12
CA PRO A 84 10.82 17.41 1.41
C PRO A 84 10.29 18.83 1.29
N ARG A 85 8.99 19.01 1.54
CA ARG A 85 8.37 20.33 1.54
C ARG A 85 8.74 21.03 2.84
N GLN A 86 9.18 22.28 2.73
CA GLN A 86 9.25 23.14 3.91
C GLN A 86 7.85 23.18 4.51
N PRO A 87 7.67 22.93 5.83
CA PRO A 87 6.37 23.12 6.44
C PRO A 87 5.93 24.53 6.09
N ASN A 88 4.73 24.70 5.55
CA ASN A 88 4.15 26.01 5.25
C ASN A 88 4.48 26.89 6.45
N LYS A 89 5.43 27.82 6.28
CA LYS A 89 5.55 28.95 7.18
C LYS A 89 4.25 29.65 6.95
N ALA A 90 3.22 29.28 7.72
CA ALA A 90 1.99 30.02 7.80
C ALA A 90 2.46 31.46 7.88
N LYS A 91 2.11 32.27 6.86
CA LYS A 91 2.27 33.71 6.98
C LYS A 91 1.58 34.02 8.29
N LYS A 92 2.37 34.33 9.33
CA LYS A 92 1.86 35.03 10.50
C LYS A 92 1.25 36.29 9.88
N GLN A 93 -0.07 36.31 9.77
CA GLN A 93 -0.77 37.57 9.56
C GLN A 93 -0.45 38.39 10.79
N ASP A 94 0.13 39.58 10.56
CA ASP A 94 0.46 40.60 11.57
C ASP A 94 -0.75 40.94 12.45
#